data_AF-A0A520S3D8-F1
#
_entry.id   AF-A0A520S3D8-F1
#
_cell.length_a   1.000
_cell.length_b   1.000
_cell.length_c   1.000
_cell.angle_alpha   90.00
_cell.angle_beta   90.00
_cell.angle_gamma   90.00
#
_symmetry.space_group_name_H-M   'P 1'
#
loop_
_entity.id
_entity.type
_entity.pdbx_description
1 polymer ?
#
loop_
_entity_poly.entity_id
_entity_poly.type
_entity_poly.pdbx_seq_one_letter_code
_entity_poly.pdbx_strand_id
1 'polypeptide(L)'
;MIQRFSLWKTVVVVVSLILGALYGLPNSFPDDPAVQITSNRSTENLDELDVIRAEDALKDAGITPIARVFEDSHALIRFDSVETQIKAKSAIQKILGSDFIVALNLAPTTPDWLQSVGAHPMKLGLDLRGGVHFLMEVDLEAAVSQRLDAYASEIKQMLRRERIRFRSLEVKPGGEIEIRFLNTETRSQGIERIRAEYAGVFAYREADADGGAFVSLLLAEGERGNIEDYAVSQNLTTLRNRVNELGVSEPLVQRQGRNRIVVELPGVQDTATAKRVLGATANLEFRLEALPDTPIRETQQFKFRVNDRVAQLQRDIITTGNSVSDARSSFDENGMPQVNISLDASGGRRMADVTKTSVGRRMAVIFIESRTRDEVSRQTGEVTQVRYKEQGIISLATIQAVLGNQFRITGLESAREASELALLLRAGALAAPIYFVEERTIGPSLGAENIERGLNSVIIGFILVMVFMIWFYRGFGVIANIALAA
;
A
#
# COMPACT_ATOMS: atom_id res chain seq x y z
N MET A 1 -2.63 -20.01 67.81
CA MET A 1 -2.96 -20.90 66.68
C MET A 1 -3.13 -20.06 65.43
N ILE A 2 -2.10 -19.95 64.59
CA ILE A 2 -2.15 -19.18 63.35
C ILE A 2 -1.84 -20.15 62.21
N GLN A 3 -2.90 -20.65 61.57
CA GLN A 3 -3.05 -20.91 60.13
C GLN A 3 -4.42 -21.58 59.94
N ARG A 4 -5.35 -20.88 59.28
CA ARG A 4 -6.70 -21.39 58.93
C ARG A 4 -6.84 -21.69 57.43
N PHE A 5 -5.74 -21.81 56.70
CA PHE A 5 -5.78 -22.22 55.30
C PHE A 5 -5.36 -23.68 55.19
N SER A 6 -6.22 -24.48 54.57
CA SER A 6 -5.89 -25.87 54.24
C SER A 6 -4.73 -25.89 53.23
N LEU A 7 -3.83 -26.86 53.35
CA LEU A 7 -2.57 -26.93 52.58
C LEU A 7 -2.80 -26.83 51.07
N TRP A 8 -3.90 -27.40 50.56
CA TRP A 8 -4.29 -27.28 49.16
C TRP A 8 -4.66 -25.85 48.74
N LYS A 9 -5.27 -25.05 49.63
CA LYS A 9 -5.61 -23.65 49.35
C LYS A 9 -4.34 -22.81 49.22
N THR A 10 -3.37 -23.06 50.09
CA THR A 10 -2.05 -22.40 50.01
C THR A 10 -1.34 -22.77 48.71
N VAL A 11 -1.38 -24.04 48.30
CA VAL A 11 -0.82 -24.49 47.01
C VAL A 11 -1.51 -23.78 45.83
N VAL A 12 -2.84 -23.67 45.84
CA VAL A 12 -3.58 -22.97 44.78
C VAL A 12 -3.16 -21.50 44.70
N VAL A 13 -3.03 -20.80 45.83
CA VAL A 13 -2.59 -19.39 45.86
C VAL A 13 -1.18 -19.24 45.30
N VAL A 14 -0.23 -20.06 45.75
CA VAL A 14 1.16 -20.01 45.27
C VAL A 14 1.23 -20.30 43.77
N VAL A 15 0.52 -21.31 43.28
CA VAL A 15 0.46 -21.62 41.84
C VAL A 15 -0.15 -20.45 41.05
N SER A 16 -1.20 -19.83 41.58
CA SER A 16 -1.85 -18.67 40.94
C SER A 16 -0.90 -17.47 40.86
N LEU A 17 -0.10 -17.22 41.90
CA LEU A 17 0.91 -16.16 41.92
C LEU A 17 2.05 -16.44 40.95
N ILE A 18 2.54 -17.68 40.88
CA ILE A 18 3.58 -18.08 39.92
C ILE A 18 3.07 -17.91 38.50
N LEU A 19 1.84 -18.34 38.20
CA LEU A 19 1.23 -18.13 36.89
C LEU A 19 1.05 -16.64 36.59
N GLY A 20 0.57 -15.84 37.56
CA GLY A 20 0.44 -14.40 37.41
C GLY A 20 1.77 -13.70 37.11
N ALA A 21 2.83 -14.08 37.83
CA ALA A 21 4.18 -13.59 37.59
C ALA A 21 4.71 -14.02 36.21
N LEU A 22 4.52 -15.29 35.85
CA LEU A 22 4.96 -15.85 34.56
C LEU A 22 4.29 -15.14 33.37
N TYR A 23 2.97 -14.94 33.41
CA TYR A 23 2.22 -14.23 32.36
C TYR A 23 2.39 -12.71 32.41
N GLY A 24 2.85 -12.15 33.54
CA GLY A 24 3.19 -10.74 33.68
C GLY A 24 4.61 -10.40 33.23
N LEU A 25 5.55 -11.35 33.30
CA LEU A 25 6.97 -11.20 33.00
C LEU A 25 7.29 -10.64 31.60
N PRO A 26 6.55 -10.98 30.52
CA PRO A 26 6.81 -10.41 29.19
C PRO A 26 6.80 -8.88 29.15
N ASN A 27 6.04 -8.22 30.03
CA ASN A 27 5.98 -6.75 30.07
C ASN A 27 7.28 -6.09 30.59
N SER A 28 8.21 -6.87 31.14
CA SER A 28 9.53 -6.39 31.57
C SER A 28 10.57 -6.36 30.44
N PHE A 29 10.20 -6.76 29.23
CA PHE A 29 11.06 -6.79 28.04
C PHE A 29 10.56 -5.73 27.04
N PRO A 30 11.03 -4.46 27.15
CA PRO A 30 10.64 -3.41 26.21
C PRO A 30 11.28 -3.64 24.83
N ASP A 31 10.59 -3.22 23.78
CA ASP A 31 11.10 -3.39 22.41
C ASP A 31 12.32 -2.47 22.14
N ASP A 32 13.32 -2.99 21.43
CA ASP A 32 14.51 -2.23 21.03
C ASP A 32 14.22 -1.35 19.80
N PRO A 33 14.68 -0.08 19.75
CA PRO A 33 14.70 0.70 18.51
C PRO A 33 15.45 -0.03 17.40
N ALA A 34 14.85 -0.21 16.23
CA ALA A 34 15.45 -0.98 15.14
C ALA A 34 15.22 -0.35 13.76
N VAL A 35 16.13 -0.58 12.82
CA VAL A 35 15.92 -0.27 11.40
C VAL A 35 15.69 -1.57 10.67
N GLN A 36 14.57 -1.63 9.95
CA GLN A 36 14.24 -2.74 9.08
C GLN A 36 14.61 -2.39 7.65
N ILE A 37 15.24 -3.35 6.97
CA ILE A 37 15.61 -3.28 5.57
C ILE A 37 14.84 -4.40 4.87
N THR A 38 14.07 -4.02 3.85
CA THR A 38 13.36 -4.96 2.97
C THR A 38 13.59 -4.56 1.52
N SER A 39 13.56 -5.53 0.60
CA SER A 39 13.47 -5.19 -0.82
C SER A 39 12.17 -4.44 -1.11
N ASN A 40 12.23 -3.51 -2.04
CA ASN A 40 11.06 -2.83 -2.57
C ASN A 40 10.23 -3.77 -3.48
N ARG A 41 10.81 -4.88 -3.95
CA ARG A 41 10.12 -5.92 -4.75
C ARG A 41 9.87 -7.16 -3.90
N SER A 42 8.65 -7.69 -3.95
CA SER A 42 8.29 -8.95 -3.28
C SER A 42 8.90 -10.20 -3.89
N THR A 43 9.37 -10.11 -5.14
CA THR A 43 10.04 -11.18 -5.90
C THR A 43 11.56 -11.16 -5.71
N GLU A 44 12.13 -10.08 -5.16
CA GLU A 44 13.56 -9.98 -4.87
C GLU A 44 13.80 -10.16 -3.37
N ASN A 45 14.71 -11.06 -3.03
CA ASN A 45 15.10 -11.27 -1.64
C ASN A 45 16.21 -10.27 -1.27
N LEU A 46 16.27 -9.92 0.01
CA LEU A 46 17.40 -9.19 0.55
C LEU A 46 18.61 -10.13 0.60
N ASP A 47 19.71 -9.76 -0.05
CA ASP A 47 20.95 -10.55 0.02
C ASP A 47 21.83 -10.12 1.18
N GLU A 48 22.67 -11.04 1.67
CA GLU A 48 23.61 -10.76 2.78
C GLU A 48 24.60 -9.63 2.43
N LEU A 49 24.93 -9.47 1.13
CA LEU A 49 25.78 -8.38 0.66
C LEU A 49 25.15 -6.99 0.89
N ASP A 50 23.83 -6.87 0.77
CA ASP A 50 23.13 -5.60 0.99
C ASP A 50 23.08 -5.26 2.48
N VAL A 51 23.00 -6.29 3.34
CA VAL A 51 23.14 -6.12 4.80
C VAL A 51 24.54 -5.60 5.14
N ILE A 52 25.59 -6.14 4.52
CA ILE A 52 26.97 -5.68 4.73
C ILE A 52 27.12 -4.22 4.29
N ARG A 53 26.56 -3.83 3.14
CA ARG A 53 26.56 -2.43 2.69
C ARG A 53 25.87 -1.49 3.68
N ALA A 54 24.76 -1.94 4.27
CA ALA A 54 24.07 -1.18 5.31
C ALA A 54 24.94 -1.02 6.57
N GLU A 55 25.67 -2.07 6.98
CA GLU A 55 26.59 -2.00 8.12
C GLU A 55 27.77 -1.05 7.87
N ASP A 56 28.33 -1.07 6.66
CA ASP A 56 29.40 -0.16 6.29
C ASP A 56 28.90 1.29 6.29
N ALA A 57 27.65 1.54 5.87
CA ALA A 57 26.99 2.83 6.01
C ALA A 57 26.92 3.31 7.47
N LEU A 58 26.65 2.39 8.40
CA LEU A 58 26.60 2.69 9.83
C LEU A 58 27.98 3.00 10.40
N LYS A 59 29.00 2.23 10.00
CA LYS A 59 30.40 2.49 10.40
C LYS A 59 30.88 3.85 9.93
N ASP A 60 30.60 4.20 8.68
CA ASP A 60 30.95 5.52 8.11
C ASP A 60 30.24 6.67 8.84
N ALA A 61 29.04 6.42 9.36
CA ALA A 61 28.28 7.36 10.19
C ALA A 61 28.70 7.36 11.67
N GLY A 62 29.63 6.50 12.09
CA GLY A 62 30.06 6.34 13.48
C GLY A 62 28.99 5.72 14.40
N ILE A 63 28.09 4.91 13.85
CA ILE A 63 26.99 4.28 14.57
C ILE A 63 27.28 2.80 14.79
N THR A 64 27.18 2.34 16.04
CA THR A 64 27.36 0.92 16.41
C THR A 64 26.02 0.25 16.71
N PRO A 65 25.60 -0.76 15.94
CA PRO A 65 24.40 -1.52 16.24
C PRO A 65 24.61 -2.48 17.41
N ILE A 66 23.53 -2.77 18.17
CA ILE A 66 23.53 -3.74 19.28
C ILE A 66 23.57 -5.16 18.74
N ALA A 67 22.70 -5.44 17.78
CA ALA A 67 22.53 -6.75 17.20
C ALA A 67 21.95 -6.62 15.78
N ARG A 68 22.17 -7.66 14.99
CA ARG A 68 21.52 -7.84 13.69
C ARG A 68 20.77 -9.15 13.70
N VAL A 69 19.57 -9.13 13.15
CA VAL A 69 18.75 -10.32 12.88
C VAL A 69 18.46 -10.32 11.40
N PHE A 70 18.69 -11.45 10.74
CA PHE A 70 18.34 -11.65 9.34
C PHE A 70 17.39 -12.83 9.27
N GLU A 71 16.14 -12.56 8.89
CA GLU A 71 15.06 -13.55 8.82
C GLU A 71 14.28 -13.36 7.52
N ASP A 72 13.94 -14.45 6.83
CA ASP A 72 12.92 -14.51 5.77
C ASP A 72 12.89 -13.31 4.78
N SER A 73 14.07 -12.87 4.32
CA SER A 73 14.25 -11.79 3.34
C SER A 73 14.07 -10.36 3.85
N HIS A 74 14.23 -10.15 5.16
CA HIS A 74 14.40 -8.83 5.76
C HIS A 74 15.52 -8.83 6.80
N ALA A 75 16.18 -7.68 6.95
CA ALA A 75 17.20 -7.49 7.97
C ALA A 75 16.68 -6.49 9.00
N LEU A 76 16.96 -6.78 10.26
CA LEU A 76 16.62 -5.95 11.39
C LEU A 76 17.88 -5.61 12.16
N ILE A 77 18.22 -4.33 12.22
CA ILE A 77 19.40 -3.82 12.92
C ILE A 77 18.91 -3.07 14.16
N ARG A 78 19.35 -3.50 15.35
CA ARG A 78 18.91 -2.94 16.65
C ARG A 78 19.87 -1.87 17.15
N PHE A 79 19.34 -0.86 17.83
CA PHE A 79 20.05 0.30 18.35
C PHE A 79 19.68 0.58 19.80
N ASP A 80 20.54 1.34 20.47
CA ASP A 80 20.41 1.74 21.88
C ASP A 80 19.34 2.83 22.11
N SER A 81 19.08 3.65 21.09
CA SER A 81 18.17 4.78 21.20
C SER A 81 17.45 5.08 19.89
N VAL A 82 16.28 5.73 20.02
CA VAL A 82 15.50 6.23 18.89
C VAL A 82 16.27 7.30 18.10
N GLU A 83 17.12 8.09 18.75
CA GLU A 83 17.95 9.09 18.05
C GLU A 83 18.99 8.42 17.15
N THR A 84 19.67 7.40 17.67
CA THR A 84 20.62 6.57 16.91
C THR A 84 19.92 5.89 15.74
N GLN A 85 18.72 5.34 15.97
CA GLN A 85 17.89 4.69 14.96
C GLN A 85 17.52 5.63 13.80
N ILE A 86 17.12 6.88 14.08
CA ILE A 86 16.77 7.86 13.05
C ILE A 86 18.00 8.19 12.18
N LYS A 87 19.16 8.44 12.83
CA LYS A 87 20.42 8.69 12.10
C LYS A 87 20.84 7.50 11.26
N ALA A 88 20.70 6.29 11.81
CA ALA A 88 20.97 5.03 11.13
C ALA A 88 20.11 4.84 9.88
N LYS A 89 18.79 5.08 9.97
CA LYS A 89 17.88 5.03 8.83
C LYS A 89 18.36 5.93 7.69
N SER A 90 18.68 7.19 8.00
CA SER A 90 19.15 8.15 7.00
C SER A 90 20.46 7.74 6.36
N ALA A 91 21.41 7.20 7.14
CA ALA A 91 22.69 6.71 6.63
C ALA A 91 22.51 5.50 5.69
N ILE A 92 21.73 4.50 6.12
CA ILE A 92 21.48 3.28 5.35
C ILE A 92 20.71 3.60 4.06
N GLN A 93 19.64 4.41 4.13
CA GLN A 93 18.82 4.78 2.96
C GLN A 93 19.63 5.49 1.87
N LYS A 94 20.62 6.29 2.27
CA LYS A 94 21.51 7.00 1.34
C LYS A 94 22.40 6.04 0.54
N ILE A 95 22.83 4.92 1.13
CA ILE A 95 23.70 3.94 0.46
C ILE A 95 22.90 2.91 -0.33
N LEU A 96 21.80 2.40 0.23
CA LEU A 96 21.00 1.36 -0.43
C LEU A 96 20.11 1.91 -1.58
N GLY A 97 19.82 3.21 -1.59
CA GLY A 97 19.04 3.83 -2.67
C GLY A 97 17.56 3.41 -2.67
N SER A 98 16.87 3.61 -3.80
CA SER A 98 15.42 3.43 -3.95
C SER A 98 14.96 1.98 -4.13
N ASP A 99 15.90 1.04 -4.31
CA ASP A 99 15.60 -0.37 -4.52
C ASP A 99 15.23 -1.09 -3.21
N PHE A 100 15.56 -0.49 -2.06
CA PHE A 100 15.25 -1.00 -0.75
C PHE A 100 14.36 -0.03 0.04
N ILE A 101 13.46 -0.62 0.84
CA ILE A 101 12.66 0.11 1.82
C ILE A 101 13.38 0.03 3.16
N VAL A 102 13.97 1.16 3.58
CA VAL A 102 14.62 1.33 4.88
C VAL A 102 13.67 2.08 5.80
N ALA A 103 13.27 1.42 6.88
CA ALA A 103 12.14 1.88 7.67
C ALA A 103 12.40 1.71 9.18
N LEU A 104 11.81 2.60 9.99
CA LEU A 104 11.94 2.57 11.45
C LEU A 104 11.01 1.49 12.03
N ASN A 105 11.54 0.59 12.84
CA ASN A 105 10.79 -0.48 13.49
C ASN A 105 11.17 -0.60 14.99
N LEU A 106 10.45 -1.41 15.74
CA LEU A 106 10.73 -1.82 17.11
C LEU A 106 10.91 -3.34 17.14
N ALA A 107 12.04 -3.81 17.67
CA ALA A 107 12.35 -5.24 17.75
C ALA A 107 11.85 -5.80 19.08
N PRO A 108 11.01 -6.86 19.09
CA PRO A 108 10.61 -7.49 20.33
C PRO A 108 11.83 -8.12 21.02
N THR A 109 11.95 -7.90 22.33
CA THR A 109 13.01 -8.46 23.18
C THR A 109 12.50 -9.60 24.08
N THR A 110 11.21 -9.92 24.02
CA THR A 110 10.60 -10.99 24.81
C THR A 110 11.20 -12.35 24.41
N PRO A 111 11.81 -13.11 25.35
CA PRO A 111 12.39 -14.42 25.07
C PRO A 111 11.42 -15.43 24.46
N ASP A 112 11.88 -16.23 23.50
CA ASP A 112 11.06 -17.21 22.76
C ASP A 112 10.36 -18.23 23.67
N TRP A 113 11.01 -18.63 24.77
CA TRP A 113 10.42 -19.58 25.71
C TRP A 113 9.16 -19.02 26.40
N LEU A 114 9.09 -17.70 26.65
CA LEU A 114 7.89 -17.06 27.20
C LEU A 114 6.76 -17.04 26.16
N GLN A 115 7.10 -16.67 24.92
CA GLN A 115 6.14 -16.64 23.81
C GLN A 115 5.55 -18.04 23.53
N SER A 116 6.37 -19.08 23.61
CA SER A 116 5.95 -20.47 23.37
C SER A 116 4.89 -21.00 24.34
N VAL A 117 4.83 -20.46 25.57
CA VAL A 117 3.83 -20.81 26.61
C VAL A 117 2.58 -19.90 26.50
N GLY A 118 2.52 -19.07 25.47
CA GLY A 118 1.44 -18.12 25.23
C GLY A 118 1.54 -16.85 26.09
N ALA A 119 2.64 -16.65 26.82
CA ALA A 119 2.88 -15.44 27.60
C ALA A 119 3.36 -14.31 26.67
N HIS A 120 2.41 -13.50 26.20
CA HIS A 120 2.66 -12.34 25.36
C HIS A 120 2.59 -11.05 26.19
N PRO A 121 3.37 -10.01 25.85
CA PRO A 121 3.22 -8.71 26.46
C PRO A 121 1.81 -8.15 26.20
N MET A 122 1.33 -7.29 27.11
CA MET A 122 0.03 -6.65 26.97
C MET A 122 -0.02 -5.79 25.70
N LYS A 123 -1.14 -5.86 24.97
CA LYS A 123 -1.41 -4.97 23.83
C LYS A 123 -1.75 -3.58 24.37
N LEU A 124 -0.84 -2.64 24.20
CA LEU A 124 -1.04 -1.22 24.56
C LEU A 124 -1.87 -0.49 23.48
N GLY A 125 -2.63 0.55 23.87
CA GLY A 125 -3.35 1.43 22.94
C GLY A 125 -2.43 2.41 22.19
N LEU A 126 -2.97 3.14 21.19
CA LEU A 126 -2.24 4.09 20.34
C LEU A 126 -1.31 5.03 21.12
N ASP A 127 -1.83 5.65 22.18
CA ASP A 127 -1.12 6.64 23.00
C ASP A 127 0.07 6.03 23.76
N LEU A 128 0.10 4.71 23.92
CA LEU A 128 1.06 3.96 24.74
C LEU A 128 2.03 3.12 23.90
N ARG A 129 1.60 2.68 22.71
CA ARG A 129 2.35 1.77 21.84
C ARG A 129 3.07 2.47 20.70
N GLY A 130 2.78 3.75 20.49
CA GLY A 130 3.24 4.50 19.34
C GLY A 130 2.53 4.06 18.05
N GLY A 131 3.05 4.55 16.93
CA GLY A 131 2.48 4.27 15.61
C GLY A 131 3.25 5.00 14.53
N VAL A 132 2.65 5.08 13.35
CA VAL A 132 3.28 5.73 12.20
C VAL A 132 2.34 6.78 11.63
N HIS A 133 2.89 7.95 11.33
CA HIS A 133 2.21 9.07 10.69
C HIS A 133 2.82 9.28 9.31
N PHE A 134 1.97 9.24 8.29
CA PHE A 134 2.32 9.52 6.90
C PHE A 134 1.52 10.70 6.40
N LEU A 135 2.22 11.69 5.85
CA LEU A 135 1.62 12.73 5.00
C LEU A 135 1.86 12.36 3.55
N MET A 136 0.78 12.12 2.81
CA MET A 136 0.83 11.71 1.41
C MET A 136 0.27 12.80 0.51
N GLU A 137 0.85 13.02 -0.66
CA GLU A 137 0.40 13.97 -1.67
C GLU A 137 -0.04 13.26 -2.94
N VAL A 138 -1.22 13.60 -3.45
CA VAL A 138 -1.84 13.03 -4.65
C VAL A 138 -1.40 13.80 -5.89
N ASP A 139 -0.97 13.08 -6.93
CA ASP A 139 -0.64 13.64 -8.24
C ASP A 139 -1.92 14.03 -9.02
N LEU A 140 -2.43 15.22 -8.75
CA LEU A 140 -3.63 15.74 -9.40
C LEU A 140 -3.46 15.94 -10.91
N GLU A 141 -2.25 16.28 -11.37
CA GLU A 141 -1.97 16.47 -12.79
C GLU A 141 -2.04 15.14 -13.55
N ALA A 142 -1.47 14.08 -12.98
CA ALA A 142 -1.60 12.73 -13.51
C ALA A 142 -3.06 12.27 -13.57
N ALA A 143 -3.88 12.61 -12.57
CA ALA A 143 -5.31 12.31 -12.55
C ALA A 143 -6.05 12.97 -13.73
N VAL A 144 -5.79 14.26 -13.95
CA VAL A 144 -6.37 15.02 -15.06
C VAL A 144 -5.91 14.47 -16.41
N SER A 145 -4.62 14.17 -16.57
CA SER A 145 -4.08 13.57 -17.80
C SER A 145 -4.75 12.24 -18.11
N GLN A 146 -4.88 11.35 -17.12
CA GLN A 146 -5.51 10.05 -17.30
C GLN A 146 -7.01 10.18 -17.66
N ARG A 147 -7.70 11.18 -17.11
CA ARG A 147 -9.10 11.45 -17.46
C ARG A 147 -9.23 12.00 -18.88
N LEU A 148 -8.31 12.85 -19.33
CA LEU A 148 -8.27 13.33 -20.72
C LEU A 148 -8.01 12.18 -21.71
N ASP A 149 -7.13 11.24 -21.38
CA ASP A 149 -6.90 10.04 -22.21
C ASP A 149 -8.16 9.17 -22.32
N ALA A 150 -8.92 9.04 -21.23
CA ALA A 150 -10.19 8.34 -21.23
C ALA A 150 -11.22 9.07 -22.11
N TYR A 151 -11.40 10.38 -21.94
CA TYR A 151 -12.28 11.18 -22.79
C TYR A 151 -11.88 11.12 -24.27
N ALA A 152 -10.60 11.21 -24.57
CA ALA A 152 -10.06 11.08 -25.93
C ALA A 152 -10.46 9.74 -26.57
N SER A 153 -10.36 8.65 -25.81
CA SER A 153 -10.73 7.29 -26.26
C SER A 153 -12.23 7.14 -26.47
N GLU A 154 -13.05 7.65 -25.55
CA GLU A 154 -14.52 7.63 -25.66
C GLU A 154 -15.00 8.45 -26.85
N ILE A 155 -14.50 9.68 -27.00
CA ILE A 155 -14.80 10.57 -28.14
C ILE A 155 -14.42 9.88 -29.46
N LYS A 156 -13.23 9.27 -29.52
CA LYS A 156 -12.77 8.53 -30.71
C LYS A 156 -13.73 7.40 -31.07
N GLN A 157 -14.21 6.64 -30.09
CA GLN A 157 -15.15 5.54 -30.31
C GLN A 157 -16.53 6.04 -30.75
N MET A 158 -17.01 7.13 -30.13
CA MET A 158 -18.27 7.78 -30.48
C MET A 158 -18.25 8.29 -31.93
N LEU A 159 -17.23 9.06 -32.31
CA LEU A 159 -17.10 9.59 -33.68
C LEU A 159 -17.06 8.47 -34.73
N ARG A 160 -16.40 7.34 -34.43
CA ARG A 160 -16.41 6.15 -35.30
C ARG A 160 -17.80 5.54 -35.43
N ARG A 161 -18.53 5.39 -34.31
CA ARG A 161 -19.88 4.82 -34.27
C ARG A 161 -20.87 5.64 -35.08
N GLU A 162 -20.77 6.96 -34.99
CA GLU A 162 -21.59 7.92 -35.74
C GLU A 162 -21.08 8.16 -37.17
N ARG A 163 -19.99 7.51 -37.58
CA ARG A 163 -19.37 7.62 -38.92
C ARG A 163 -18.87 9.03 -39.26
N ILE A 164 -18.53 9.84 -38.26
CA ILE A 164 -17.93 11.15 -38.46
C ILE A 164 -16.44 10.97 -38.75
N ARG A 165 -15.98 11.47 -39.90
CA ARG A 165 -14.61 11.23 -40.39
C ARG A 165 -13.62 12.20 -39.75
N PHE A 166 -12.63 11.66 -39.05
CA PHE A 166 -11.48 12.40 -38.53
C PHE A 166 -10.15 11.75 -38.97
N ARG A 167 -9.08 12.53 -39.05
CA ARG A 167 -7.73 12.09 -39.42
C ARG A 167 -6.93 11.63 -38.21
N SER A 168 -6.94 12.43 -37.14
CA SER A 168 -6.22 12.13 -35.89
C SER A 168 -6.96 12.73 -34.70
N LEU A 169 -6.74 12.12 -33.54
CA LEU A 169 -7.19 12.59 -32.23
C LEU A 169 -6.06 12.27 -31.25
N GLU A 170 -5.51 13.31 -30.64
CA GLU A 170 -4.33 13.24 -29.77
C GLU A 170 -4.51 14.14 -28.55
N VAL A 171 -4.03 13.68 -27.39
CA VAL A 171 -3.90 14.52 -26.19
C VAL A 171 -2.55 15.22 -26.26
N LYS A 172 -2.54 16.56 -26.26
CA LYS A 172 -1.30 17.35 -26.33
C LYS A 172 -0.70 17.57 -24.93
N PRO A 173 0.63 17.77 -24.85
CA PRO A 173 1.28 18.24 -23.62
C PRO A 173 0.71 19.61 -23.25
N GLY A 174 0.01 19.69 -22.11
CA GLY A 174 -0.71 20.90 -21.69
C GLY A 174 -2.18 20.66 -21.31
N GLY A 175 -2.70 19.45 -21.53
CA GLY A 175 -4.03 19.05 -21.05
C GLY A 175 -5.18 19.43 -22.01
N GLU A 176 -4.92 19.43 -23.31
CA GLU A 176 -5.91 19.68 -24.35
C GLU A 176 -6.01 18.50 -25.32
N ILE A 177 -7.22 18.19 -25.78
CA ILE A 177 -7.47 17.16 -26.79
C ILE A 177 -7.57 17.85 -28.15
N GLU A 178 -6.64 17.55 -29.05
CA GLU A 178 -6.66 18.07 -30.41
C GLU A 178 -7.26 17.03 -31.36
N ILE A 179 -8.26 17.45 -32.13
CA ILE A 179 -8.91 16.61 -33.15
C ILE A 179 -8.72 17.26 -34.51
N ARG A 180 -8.16 16.50 -35.46
CA ARG A 180 -8.04 16.90 -36.85
C ARG A 180 -9.12 16.24 -37.68
N PHE A 181 -10.04 17.03 -38.22
CA PHE A 181 -11.12 16.55 -39.09
C PHE A 181 -10.69 16.51 -40.57
N LEU A 182 -11.51 15.86 -41.39
CA LEU A 182 -11.27 15.77 -42.83
C LEU A 182 -11.49 17.12 -43.52
N ASN A 183 -12.54 17.84 -43.12
CA ASN A 183 -12.98 19.14 -43.65
C ASN A 183 -13.79 19.90 -42.58
N THR A 184 -14.14 21.15 -42.85
CA THR A 184 -14.89 22.02 -41.92
C THR A 184 -16.28 21.48 -41.60
N GLU A 185 -16.96 20.85 -42.56
CA GLU A 185 -18.30 20.26 -42.35
C GLU A 185 -18.27 19.12 -41.32
N THR A 186 -17.32 18.18 -41.46
CA THR A 186 -17.12 17.09 -40.49
C THR A 186 -16.67 17.60 -39.13
N ARG A 187 -15.90 18.70 -39.09
CA ARG A 187 -15.58 19.40 -37.82
C ARG A 187 -16.85 19.91 -37.15
N SER A 188 -17.71 20.62 -37.85
CA SER A 188 -18.95 21.17 -37.28
C SER A 188 -19.86 20.06 -36.74
N GLN A 189 -20.03 18.97 -37.52
CA GLN A 189 -20.78 17.78 -37.06
C GLN A 189 -20.16 17.16 -35.80
N GLY A 190 -18.83 17.01 -35.78
CA GLY A 190 -18.10 16.48 -34.62
C GLY A 190 -18.25 17.35 -33.39
N ILE A 191 -18.10 18.67 -33.52
CA ILE A 191 -18.26 19.63 -32.42
C ILE A 191 -19.69 19.58 -31.86
N GLU A 192 -20.71 19.57 -32.71
CA GLU A 192 -22.11 19.51 -32.29
C GLU A 192 -22.37 18.25 -31.46
N ARG A 193 -21.87 17.10 -31.93
CA ARG A 193 -22.02 15.82 -31.24
C ARG A 193 -21.26 15.75 -29.92
N ILE A 194 -20.02 16.20 -29.89
CA ILE A 194 -19.22 16.25 -28.65
C ILE A 194 -19.89 17.20 -27.65
N ARG A 195 -20.41 18.34 -28.10
CA ARG A 195 -21.11 19.31 -27.23
C ARG A 195 -22.42 18.76 -26.66
N ALA A 196 -23.14 17.94 -27.43
CA ALA A 196 -24.37 17.30 -26.97
C ALA A 196 -24.10 16.28 -25.86
N GLU A 197 -23.04 15.48 -25.98
CA GLU A 197 -22.69 14.44 -24.99
C GLU A 197 -21.94 15.01 -23.77
N TYR A 198 -21.00 15.94 -23.99
CA TYR A 198 -20.08 16.47 -22.97
C TYR A 198 -20.36 17.94 -22.66
N ALA A 199 -21.64 18.25 -22.40
CA ALA A 199 -22.07 19.61 -22.07
C ALA A 199 -21.38 20.12 -20.78
N GLY A 200 -20.70 21.26 -20.86
CA GLY A 200 -20.01 21.89 -19.73
C GLY A 200 -18.66 21.30 -19.34
N VAL A 201 -18.22 20.22 -20.00
CA VAL A 201 -16.94 19.54 -19.73
C VAL A 201 -15.77 20.26 -20.40
N PHE A 202 -15.96 20.72 -21.64
CA PHE A 202 -14.91 21.31 -22.46
C PHE A 202 -15.25 22.74 -22.92
N ALA A 203 -14.22 23.59 -22.98
CA ALA A 203 -14.16 24.76 -23.83
C ALA A 203 -13.59 24.38 -25.20
N TYR A 204 -14.10 24.99 -26.26
CA TYR A 204 -13.76 24.64 -27.64
C TYR A 204 -12.97 25.78 -28.27
N ARG A 205 -11.83 25.46 -28.89
CA ARG A 205 -11.06 26.39 -29.70
C ARG A 205 -10.91 25.82 -31.10
N GLU A 206 -11.49 26.49 -32.08
CA GLU A 206 -11.36 26.11 -33.47
C GLU A 206 -10.09 26.74 -34.07
N ALA A 207 -9.38 25.97 -34.88
CA ALA A 207 -8.25 26.45 -35.64
C ALA A 207 -8.28 25.86 -37.06
N ASP A 208 -7.98 26.70 -38.05
CA ASP A 208 -7.78 26.28 -39.43
C ASP A 208 -6.30 26.52 -39.76
N ALA A 209 -5.51 25.44 -39.78
CA ALA A 209 -4.08 25.47 -40.06
C ALA A 209 -3.72 24.39 -41.08
N ASP A 210 -2.79 24.66 -41.99
CA ASP A 210 -2.27 23.70 -42.99
C ASP A 210 -3.35 22.93 -43.79
N GLY A 211 -4.45 23.60 -44.16
CA GLY A 211 -5.57 22.99 -44.90
C GLY A 211 -6.31 21.89 -44.13
N GLY A 212 -6.12 21.80 -42.81
CA GLY A 212 -6.86 20.92 -41.91
C GLY A 212 -7.83 21.69 -41.02
N ALA A 213 -9.02 21.12 -40.79
CA ALA A 213 -9.98 21.65 -39.84
C ALA A 213 -9.70 21.06 -38.44
N PHE A 214 -9.14 21.87 -37.53
CA PHE A 214 -8.81 21.45 -36.17
C PHE A 214 -9.83 21.97 -35.16
N VAL A 215 -10.00 21.20 -34.08
CA VAL A 215 -10.61 21.68 -32.84
C VAL A 215 -9.78 21.21 -31.65
N SER A 216 -9.50 22.14 -30.73
CA SER A 216 -8.91 21.84 -29.43
C SER A 216 -10.00 21.89 -28.36
N LEU A 217 -10.07 20.82 -27.58
CA LEU A 217 -10.94 20.71 -26.42
C LEU A 217 -10.09 20.99 -25.17
N LEU A 218 -10.38 22.08 -24.47
CA LEU A 218 -9.75 22.43 -23.21
C LEU A 218 -10.69 22.08 -22.08
N LEU A 219 -10.18 21.43 -21.03
CA LEU A 219 -11.00 21.08 -19.89
C LEU A 219 -11.49 22.34 -19.16
N ALA A 220 -12.78 22.42 -18.86
CA ALA A 220 -13.33 23.53 -18.07
C ALA A 220 -12.80 23.49 -16.63
N GLU A 221 -12.60 24.66 -16.00
CA GLU A 221 -12.06 24.74 -14.62
C GLU A 221 -12.94 23.98 -13.60
N GLY A 222 -14.27 24.04 -13.75
CA GLY A 222 -15.20 23.32 -12.88
C GLY A 222 -15.03 21.80 -12.98
N GLU A 223 -14.90 21.27 -14.20
CA GLU A 223 -14.68 19.84 -14.40
C GLU A 223 -13.29 19.40 -13.93
N ARG A 224 -12.27 20.25 -14.10
CA ARG A 224 -10.95 19.99 -13.52
C ARG A 224 -11.03 19.84 -12.01
N GLY A 225 -11.72 20.75 -11.31
CA GLY A 225 -11.95 20.65 -9.87
C GLY A 225 -12.68 19.36 -9.46
N ASN A 226 -13.71 18.96 -10.23
CA ASN A 226 -14.42 17.69 -9.99
C ASN A 226 -13.49 16.47 -10.09
N ILE A 227 -12.61 16.44 -11.09
CA ILE A 227 -11.64 15.35 -11.26
C ILE A 227 -10.64 15.33 -10.09
N GLU A 228 -10.14 16.51 -9.68
CA GLU A 228 -9.22 16.63 -8.54
C GLU A 228 -9.87 16.12 -7.23
N ASP A 229 -11.10 16.55 -6.94
CA ASP A 229 -11.83 16.12 -5.75
C ASP A 229 -12.20 14.63 -5.79
N TYR A 230 -12.57 14.12 -6.96
CA TYR A 230 -12.81 12.70 -7.17
C TYR A 230 -11.54 11.88 -6.92
N ALA A 231 -10.40 12.31 -7.47
CA ALA A 231 -9.12 11.63 -7.31
C ALA A 231 -8.70 11.54 -5.84
N VAL A 232 -8.82 12.64 -5.09
CA VAL A 232 -8.50 12.64 -3.65
C VAL A 232 -9.47 11.76 -2.85
N SER A 233 -10.77 11.84 -3.13
CA SER A 233 -11.79 11.06 -2.41
C SER A 233 -11.66 9.55 -2.68
N GLN A 234 -11.36 9.18 -3.92
CA GLN A 234 -11.14 7.80 -4.32
C GLN A 234 -9.84 7.25 -3.71
N ASN A 235 -8.76 8.03 -3.73
CA ASN A 235 -7.51 7.64 -3.06
C ASN A 235 -7.69 7.51 -1.55
N LEU A 236 -8.48 8.38 -0.91
CA LEU A 236 -8.81 8.30 0.52
C LEU A 236 -9.55 6.98 0.84
N THR A 237 -10.52 6.61 0.01
CA THR A 237 -11.25 5.34 0.16
C THR A 237 -10.31 4.14 -0.01
N THR A 238 -9.45 4.19 -1.03
CA THR A 238 -8.46 3.15 -1.33
C THR A 238 -7.47 2.99 -0.18
N LEU A 239 -6.92 4.09 0.34
CA LEU A 239 -6.02 4.08 1.49
C LEU A 239 -6.72 3.53 2.73
N ARG A 240 -7.97 3.91 3.00
CA ARG A 240 -8.73 3.34 4.13
C ARG A 240 -8.85 1.81 4.02
N ASN A 241 -9.15 1.30 2.82
CA ASN A 241 -9.21 -0.15 2.58
C ASN A 241 -7.83 -0.82 2.80
N ARG A 242 -6.76 -0.25 2.24
CA ARG A 242 -5.38 -0.74 2.42
C ARG A 242 -4.97 -0.79 3.88
N VAL A 243 -5.36 0.21 4.66
CA VAL A 243 -5.06 0.23 6.08
C VAL A 243 -5.84 -0.84 6.85
N ASN A 244 -7.10 -1.08 6.51
CA ASN A 244 -7.87 -2.17 7.10
C ASN A 244 -7.22 -3.54 6.80
N GLU A 245 -6.68 -3.72 5.60
CA GLU A 245 -5.96 -4.93 5.18
C GLU A 245 -4.62 -5.14 5.93
N LEU A 246 -4.01 -4.07 6.45
CA LEU A 246 -2.85 -4.17 7.34
C LEU A 246 -3.21 -4.70 8.73
N GLY A 247 -4.50 -4.91 9.05
CA GLY A 247 -4.96 -5.44 10.33
C GLY A 247 -4.85 -4.46 11.49
N VAL A 248 -4.80 -3.15 11.18
CA VAL A 248 -4.66 -2.08 12.17
C VAL A 248 -6.00 -1.80 12.84
N SER A 249 -5.99 -1.65 14.17
CA SER A 249 -7.20 -1.26 14.93
C SER A 249 -7.30 0.26 14.96
N GLU A 250 -8.39 0.84 14.43
CA GLU A 250 -8.69 2.29 14.48
C GLU A 250 -7.73 3.21 13.72
N PRO A 251 -7.49 3.00 12.42
CA PRO A 251 -6.65 3.90 11.64
C PRO A 251 -7.32 5.26 11.37
N LEU A 252 -6.51 6.33 11.36
CA LEU A 252 -6.95 7.66 10.93
C LEU A 252 -6.56 7.86 9.46
N VAL A 253 -7.53 8.01 8.57
CA VAL A 253 -7.30 8.37 7.16
C VAL A 253 -8.17 9.56 6.80
N GLN A 254 -7.54 10.71 6.59
CA GLN A 254 -8.23 11.99 6.38
C GLN A 254 -7.56 12.85 5.30
N ARG A 255 -8.35 13.66 4.61
CA ARG A 255 -7.85 14.66 3.66
C ARG A 255 -7.26 15.84 4.43
N GLN A 256 -6.06 16.27 4.06
CA GLN A 256 -5.42 17.48 4.56
C GLN A 256 -5.23 18.48 3.41
N GLY A 257 -5.98 19.58 3.43
CA GLY A 257 -5.91 20.58 2.35
C GLY A 257 -6.44 20.06 1.01
N ARG A 258 -5.91 20.59 -0.11
CA ARG A 258 -6.44 20.30 -1.45
C ARG A 258 -6.01 18.96 -2.01
N ASN A 259 -4.74 18.58 -1.88
CA ASN A 259 -4.16 17.41 -2.54
C ASN A 259 -3.45 16.43 -1.59
N ARG A 260 -3.55 16.60 -0.27
CA ARG A 260 -2.86 15.73 0.68
C ARG A 260 -3.81 14.86 1.49
N ILE A 261 -3.29 13.72 1.95
CA ILE A 261 -3.98 12.75 2.78
C ILE A 261 -3.05 12.40 3.94
N VAL A 262 -3.57 12.53 5.16
CA VAL A 262 -2.90 12.07 6.39
C VAL A 262 -3.36 10.67 6.69
N VAL A 263 -2.39 9.80 6.98
CA VAL A 263 -2.61 8.42 7.42
C VAL A 263 -1.88 8.19 8.72
N GLU A 264 -2.60 7.79 9.77
CA GLU A 264 -2.02 7.43 11.07
C GLU A 264 -2.39 5.99 11.41
N LEU A 265 -1.37 5.17 11.65
CA LEU A 265 -1.51 3.75 11.93
C LEU A 265 -1.06 3.45 13.36
N PRO A 266 -1.99 3.31 14.32
CA PRO A 266 -1.67 2.91 15.69
C PRO A 266 -1.10 1.50 15.75
N GLY A 267 -0.05 1.30 16.56
CA GLY A 267 0.47 -0.04 16.86
C GLY A 267 1.11 -0.78 15.67
N VAL A 268 1.26 -0.14 14.51
CA VAL A 268 2.07 -0.64 13.41
C VAL A 268 3.53 -0.34 13.69
N GLN A 269 4.30 -1.39 13.95
CA GLN A 269 5.74 -1.29 14.20
C GLN A 269 6.52 -1.37 12.87
N ASP A 270 6.10 -2.22 11.93
CA ASP A 270 6.72 -2.34 10.61
C ASP A 270 6.25 -1.23 9.64
N THR A 271 6.93 -0.07 9.72
CA THR A 271 6.78 1.04 8.77
C THR A 271 7.08 0.65 7.32
N ALA A 272 7.99 -0.31 7.09
CA ALA A 272 8.42 -0.70 5.75
C ALA A 272 7.26 -1.37 5.01
N THR A 273 6.60 -2.30 5.69
CA THR A 273 5.43 -3.00 5.16
C THR A 273 4.25 -2.07 4.99
N ALA A 274 4.00 -1.17 5.95
CA ALA A 274 2.96 -0.15 5.78
C ALA A 274 3.22 0.75 4.57
N LYS A 275 4.45 1.24 4.41
CA LYS A 275 4.85 2.09 3.28
C LYS A 275 4.70 1.39 1.94
N ARG A 276 5.10 0.11 1.86
CA ARG A 276 4.94 -0.74 0.67
C ARG A 276 3.47 -0.86 0.28
N VAL A 277 2.62 -1.26 1.22
CA VAL A 277 1.18 -1.47 0.96
C VAL A 277 0.45 -0.16 0.63
N LEU A 278 0.72 0.92 1.37
CA LEU A 278 0.07 2.21 1.16
C LEU A 278 0.57 2.91 -0.11
N GLY A 279 1.87 2.86 -0.38
CA GLY A 279 2.50 3.51 -1.54
C GLY A 279 2.39 2.74 -2.85
N ALA A 280 2.10 1.44 -2.83
CA ALA A 280 2.03 0.63 -4.04
C ALA A 280 0.98 1.17 -5.02
N THR A 281 1.42 1.65 -6.18
CA THR A 281 0.53 2.09 -7.27
C THR A 281 0.18 0.94 -8.21
N ALA A 282 0.03 -0.27 -7.66
CA ALA A 282 -0.30 -1.45 -8.40
C ALA A 282 -1.68 -1.31 -9.05
N ASN A 283 -1.72 -1.36 -10.37
CA ASN A 283 -2.95 -1.49 -11.15
C ASN A 283 -2.85 -2.73 -12.03
N LEU A 284 -4.01 -3.33 -12.32
CA LEU A 284 -4.12 -4.42 -13.27
C LEU A 284 -4.87 -3.97 -14.51
N GLU A 285 -4.42 -4.46 -15.66
CA GLU A 285 -5.17 -4.38 -16.90
C GLU A 285 -5.35 -5.77 -17.50
N PHE A 286 -6.55 -6.04 -17.97
CA PHE A 286 -6.90 -7.27 -18.66
C PHE A 286 -7.00 -6.97 -20.15
N ARG A 287 -6.17 -7.61 -20.97
CA ARG A 287 -6.11 -7.39 -22.43
C ARG A 287 -6.07 -8.71 -23.18
N LEU A 288 -6.57 -8.73 -24.42
CA LEU A 288 -6.47 -9.92 -25.28
C LEU A 288 -5.12 -9.98 -25.99
N GLU A 289 -4.63 -11.19 -26.23
CA GLU A 289 -3.51 -11.43 -27.14
C GLU A 289 -3.91 -11.00 -28.57
N ALA A 290 -3.03 -10.26 -29.23
CA ALA A 290 -3.23 -9.82 -30.59
C ALA A 290 -3.18 -11.01 -31.56
N LEU A 291 -4.10 -11.04 -32.52
CA LEU A 291 -4.04 -12.01 -33.61
C LEU A 291 -2.95 -11.60 -34.61
N PRO A 292 -2.38 -12.54 -35.38
CA PRO A 292 -1.32 -12.24 -36.34
C PRO A 292 -1.67 -11.18 -37.39
N ASP A 293 -2.96 -10.99 -37.69
CA ASP A 293 -3.52 -10.03 -38.64
C ASP A 293 -3.97 -8.71 -38.00
N THR A 294 -3.84 -8.56 -36.67
CA THR A 294 -4.23 -7.32 -35.98
C THR A 294 -3.32 -6.17 -36.41
N PRO A 295 -3.86 -5.00 -36.82
CA PRO A 295 -3.04 -3.87 -37.24
C PRO A 295 -2.04 -3.42 -36.16
N ILE A 296 -0.81 -3.08 -36.55
CA ILE A 296 0.26 -2.63 -35.62
C ILE A 296 -0.19 -1.43 -34.74
N ARG A 297 -1.05 -0.57 -35.29
CA ARG A 297 -1.66 0.57 -34.59
C ARG A 297 -2.65 0.19 -33.49
N GLU A 298 -3.09 -1.05 -33.43
CA GLU A 298 -4.01 -1.61 -32.43
C GLU A 298 -3.31 -2.63 -31.52
N THR A 299 -2.02 -2.90 -31.76
CA THR A 299 -1.21 -3.80 -30.93
C THR A 299 -0.18 -3.04 -30.11
N GLN A 300 0.15 -3.58 -28.93
CA GLN A 300 1.26 -3.14 -28.09
C GLN A 300 2.01 -4.35 -27.56
N GLN A 301 3.34 -4.28 -27.57
CA GLN A 301 4.20 -5.35 -27.05
C GLN A 301 4.46 -5.13 -25.57
N PHE A 302 4.38 -6.22 -24.80
CA PHE A 302 4.70 -6.25 -23.38
C PHE A 302 5.66 -7.40 -23.08
N LYS A 303 6.54 -7.19 -22.10
CA LYS A 303 7.43 -8.22 -21.56
C LYS A 303 6.72 -8.99 -20.45
N PHE A 304 7.08 -10.26 -20.29
CA PHE A 304 6.70 -11.02 -19.10
C PHE A 304 7.56 -10.58 -17.90
N ARG A 305 7.01 -10.66 -16.69
CA ARG A 305 7.74 -10.29 -15.47
C ARG A 305 8.80 -11.33 -15.09
N VAL A 306 8.49 -12.61 -15.34
CA VAL A 306 9.29 -13.77 -14.92
C VAL A 306 10.42 -14.12 -15.92
N ASN A 307 10.31 -13.69 -17.18
CA ASN A 307 11.28 -14.02 -18.22
C ASN A 307 11.31 -12.97 -19.34
N ASP A 308 12.37 -13.00 -20.16
CA ASP A 308 12.55 -12.09 -21.31
C ASP A 308 11.60 -12.39 -22.49
N ARG A 309 10.55 -13.19 -22.29
CA ARG A 309 9.55 -13.40 -23.33
C ARG A 309 8.73 -12.14 -23.50
N VAL A 310 8.15 -12.02 -24.69
CA VAL A 310 7.28 -10.91 -25.07
C VAL A 310 5.98 -11.46 -25.65
N ALA A 311 4.88 -10.74 -25.44
CA ALA A 311 3.63 -11.00 -26.13
C ALA A 311 3.10 -9.70 -26.74
N GLN A 312 2.44 -9.81 -27.89
CA GLN A 312 1.70 -8.70 -28.48
C GLN A 312 0.26 -8.77 -28.01
N LEU A 313 -0.20 -7.68 -27.41
CA LEU A 313 -1.55 -7.55 -26.86
C LEU A 313 -2.30 -6.49 -27.65
N GLN A 314 -3.62 -6.61 -27.69
CA GLN A 314 -4.47 -5.54 -28.19
C GLN A 314 -4.35 -4.32 -27.26
N ARG A 315 -4.46 -3.11 -27.81
CA ARG A 315 -4.46 -1.86 -27.05
C ARG A 315 -5.74 -1.69 -26.23
N ASP A 316 -6.84 -2.31 -26.66
CA ASP A 316 -8.12 -2.22 -25.97
C ASP A 316 -8.07 -2.97 -24.62
N ILE A 317 -8.51 -2.28 -23.57
CA ILE A 317 -8.56 -2.80 -22.20
C ILE A 317 -9.95 -3.39 -21.95
N ILE A 318 -10.01 -4.65 -21.53
CA ILE A 318 -11.26 -5.35 -21.22
C ILE A 318 -11.83 -4.81 -19.90
N THR A 319 -11.00 -4.84 -18.87
CA THR A 319 -11.31 -4.31 -17.54
C THR A 319 -10.00 -3.99 -16.80
N THR A 320 -10.11 -3.37 -15.63
CA THR A 320 -8.98 -2.98 -14.80
C THR A 320 -9.16 -3.48 -13.37
N GLY A 321 -8.11 -3.38 -12.56
CA GLY A 321 -8.16 -3.69 -11.12
C GLY A 321 -9.26 -2.95 -10.35
N ASN A 322 -9.70 -1.78 -10.82
CA ASN A 322 -10.78 -1.00 -10.19
C ASN A 322 -12.13 -1.72 -10.17
N SER A 323 -12.33 -2.68 -11.07
CA SER A 323 -13.56 -3.48 -11.09
C SER A 323 -13.47 -4.73 -10.22
N VAL A 324 -12.40 -4.93 -9.43
CA VAL A 324 -12.27 -6.05 -8.51
C VAL A 324 -13.01 -5.73 -7.21
N SER A 325 -13.95 -6.61 -6.82
CA SER A 325 -14.73 -6.52 -5.58
C SER A 325 -14.18 -7.39 -4.45
N ASP A 326 -13.55 -8.53 -4.78
CA ASP A 326 -12.84 -9.39 -3.83
C ASP A 326 -11.69 -10.10 -4.54
N ALA A 327 -10.61 -10.38 -3.80
CA ALA A 327 -9.48 -11.17 -4.26
C ALA A 327 -8.89 -11.98 -3.11
N ARG A 328 -8.62 -13.28 -3.35
CA ARG A 328 -8.07 -14.18 -2.33
C ARG A 328 -6.96 -15.04 -2.90
N SER A 329 -5.84 -15.12 -2.19
CA SER A 329 -4.80 -16.10 -2.48
C SER A 329 -5.30 -17.51 -2.10
N SER A 330 -4.93 -18.48 -2.92
CA SER A 330 -5.26 -19.90 -2.77
C SER A 330 -4.15 -20.71 -3.42
N PHE A 331 -4.17 -22.02 -3.21
CA PHE A 331 -3.40 -22.96 -4.02
C PHE A 331 -4.32 -23.68 -4.99
N ASP A 332 -3.77 -24.08 -6.14
CA ASP A 332 -4.45 -24.97 -7.08
C ASP A 332 -4.28 -26.44 -6.65
N GLU A 333 -4.84 -27.38 -7.45
CA GLU A 333 -4.79 -28.81 -7.18
C GLU A 333 -3.35 -29.40 -7.20
N ASN A 334 -2.41 -28.70 -7.83
CA ASN A 334 -1.00 -29.08 -7.93
C ASN A 334 -0.14 -28.40 -6.85
N GLY A 335 -0.74 -27.65 -5.94
CA GLY A 335 -0.03 -26.89 -4.92
C GLY A 335 0.62 -25.60 -5.43
N MET A 336 0.32 -25.15 -6.65
CA MET A 336 0.81 -23.89 -7.19
C MET A 336 -0.03 -22.71 -6.67
N PRO A 337 0.59 -21.57 -6.33
CA PRO A 337 -0.14 -20.40 -5.86
C PRO A 337 -1.00 -19.79 -6.98
N GLN A 338 -2.23 -19.39 -6.62
CA GLN A 338 -3.18 -18.71 -7.49
C GLN A 338 -3.94 -17.60 -6.74
N VAL A 339 -4.51 -16.64 -7.46
CA VAL A 339 -5.41 -15.62 -6.91
C VAL A 339 -6.79 -15.77 -7.52
N ASN A 340 -7.80 -16.03 -6.69
CA ASN A 340 -9.19 -16.01 -7.09
C ASN A 340 -9.71 -14.58 -7.05
N ILE A 341 -10.32 -14.11 -8.15
CA ILE A 341 -10.82 -12.75 -8.32
C ILE A 341 -12.32 -12.78 -8.50
N SER A 342 -13.01 -11.86 -7.82
CA SER A 342 -14.39 -11.48 -8.08
C SER A 342 -14.44 -10.05 -8.58
N LEU A 343 -15.12 -9.82 -9.69
CA LEU A 343 -15.38 -8.50 -10.25
C LEU A 343 -16.73 -7.97 -9.76
N ASP A 344 -16.88 -6.65 -9.81
CA ASP A 344 -18.18 -5.98 -9.69
C ASP A 344 -19.08 -6.29 -10.91
N ALA A 345 -20.34 -5.85 -10.85
CA ALA A 345 -21.31 -6.10 -11.91
C ALA A 345 -20.98 -5.43 -13.26
N SER A 346 -20.17 -4.36 -13.28
CA SER A 346 -19.76 -3.65 -14.49
C SER A 346 -18.57 -4.34 -15.16
N GLY A 347 -17.53 -4.67 -14.37
CA GLY A 347 -16.38 -5.45 -14.78
C GLY A 347 -16.78 -6.84 -15.27
N GLY A 348 -17.65 -7.54 -14.53
CA GLY A 348 -18.16 -8.86 -14.92
C GLY A 348 -18.92 -8.84 -16.24
N ARG A 349 -19.71 -7.78 -16.51
CA ARG A 349 -20.39 -7.61 -17.80
C ARG A 349 -19.40 -7.40 -18.94
N ARG A 350 -18.44 -6.47 -18.79
CA ARG A 350 -17.39 -6.22 -19.80
C ARG A 350 -16.57 -7.48 -20.09
N MET A 351 -16.20 -8.22 -19.05
CA MET A 351 -15.48 -9.48 -19.16
C MET A 351 -16.29 -10.53 -19.92
N ALA A 352 -17.57 -10.69 -19.58
CA ALA A 352 -18.47 -11.63 -20.26
C ALA A 352 -18.66 -11.28 -21.74
N ASP A 353 -18.86 -9.99 -22.05
CA ASP A 353 -19.08 -9.50 -23.41
C ASP A 353 -17.88 -9.79 -24.32
N VAL A 354 -16.66 -9.54 -23.82
CA VAL A 354 -15.43 -9.80 -24.59
C VAL A 354 -15.15 -11.30 -24.70
N THR A 355 -15.25 -12.05 -23.59
CA THR A 355 -14.93 -13.48 -23.58
C THR A 355 -15.93 -14.31 -24.36
N LYS A 356 -17.20 -13.88 -24.49
CA LYS A 356 -18.23 -14.54 -25.32
C LYS A 356 -17.80 -14.80 -26.76
N THR A 357 -17.00 -13.89 -27.34
CA THR A 357 -16.51 -14.01 -28.73
C THR A 357 -15.03 -14.37 -28.81
N SER A 358 -14.38 -14.59 -27.67
CA SER A 358 -12.93 -14.79 -27.56
C SER A 358 -12.54 -16.09 -26.85
N VAL A 359 -13.47 -17.05 -26.73
CA VAL A 359 -13.16 -18.40 -26.23
C VAL A 359 -12.09 -19.06 -27.12
N GLY A 360 -11.08 -19.67 -26.49
CA GLY A 360 -9.90 -20.24 -27.16
C GLY A 360 -8.79 -19.24 -27.44
N ARG A 361 -9.02 -17.93 -27.29
CA ARG A 361 -7.96 -16.91 -27.36
C ARG A 361 -7.25 -16.79 -26.01
N ARG A 362 -6.03 -16.22 -26.02
CA ARG A 362 -5.30 -15.91 -24.79
C ARG A 362 -5.64 -14.52 -24.28
N MET A 363 -5.72 -14.39 -22.97
CA MET A 363 -5.91 -13.16 -22.24
C MET A 363 -4.71 -12.94 -21.33
N ALA A 364 -4.17 -11.73 -21.40
CA ALA A 364 -3.09 -11.28 -20.55
C ALA A 364 -3.64 -10.51 -19.35
N VAL A 365 -3.00 -10.71 -18.21
CA VAL A 365 -3.09 -9.83 -17.05
C VAL A 365 -1.77 -9.07 -16.95
N ILE A 366 -1.87 -7.75 -17.05
CA ILE A 366 -0.73 -6.84 -17.00
C ILE A 366 -0.72 -6.19 -15.62
N PHE A 367 0.40 -6.34 -14.91
CA PHE A 367 0.68 -5.60 -13.69
C PHE A 367 1.42 -4.32 -14.03
N ILE A 368 0.91 -3.20 -13.55
CA ILE A 368 1.43 -1.87 -13.79
C ILE A 368 1.81 -1.28 -12.43
N GLU A 369 3.07 -0.90 -12.30
CA GLU A 369 3.63 -0.29 -11.10
C GLU A 369 4.31 1.03 -11.49
N SER A 370 4.11 2.09 -10.70
CA SER A 370 4.89 3.32 -10.85
C SER A 370 6.11 3.27 -9.95
N ARG A 371 7.30 3.46 -10.53
CA ARG A 371 8.57 3.52 -9.80
C ARG A 371 9.23 4.89 -9.96
N THR A 372 10.09 5.22 -9.02
CA THR A 372 10.98 6.39 -9.08
C THR A 372 12.41 5.90 -9.27
N ARG A 373 13.16 6.59 -10.12
CA ARG A 373 14.60 6.42 -10.26
C ARG A 373 15.26 7.78 -10.10
N ASP A 374 16.37 7.80 -9.39
CA ASP A 374 17.26 8.94 -9.36
C ASP A 374 17.94 9.09 -10.74
N GLU A 375 17.67 10.20 -11.43
CA GLU A 375 18.34 10.59 -12.66
C GLU A 375 19.32 11.72 -12.33
N VAL A 376 20.60 11.50 -12.63
CA VAL A 376 21.61 12.54 -12.47
C VAL A 376 21.60 13.40 -13.72
N SER A 377 21.19 14.66 -13.58
CA SER A 377 21.30 15.64 -14.65
C SER A 377 22.76 15.73 -15.08
N ARG A 378 23.04 15.31 -16.32
CA ARG A 378 24.40 15.32 -16.90
C ARG A 378 24.99 16.74 -17.01
N GLN A 379 24.17 17.78 -16.90
CA GLN A 379 24.58 19.17 -17.03
C GLN A 379 24.83 19.86 -15.68
N THR A 380 24.05 19.52 -14.65
CA THR A 380 24.13 20.19 -13.33
C THR A 380 24.67 19.30 -12.22
N GLY A 381 24.81 17.99 -12.46
CA GLY A 381 25.14 17.01 -11.42
C GLY A 381 24.04 16.83 -10.38
N GLU A 382 22.89 17.47 -10.59
CA GLU A 382 21.75 17.45 -9.69
C GLU A 382 20.97 16.15 -9.86
N VAL A 383 20.64 15.51 -8.74
CA VAL A 383 19.86 14.28 -8.72
C VAL A 383 18.38 14.65 -8.75
N THR A 384 17.70 14.39 -9.86
CA THR A 384 16.25 14.55 -10.00
C THR A 384 15.58 13.18 -10.00
N GLN A 385 14.56 13.00 -9.17
CA GLN A 385 13.75 11.79 -9.20
C GLN A 385 12.80 11.79 -10.38
N VAL A 386 13.04 10.91 -11.35
CA VAL A 386 12.19 10.73 -12.52
C VAL A 386 11.34 9.49 -12.35
N ARG A 387 10.05 9.63 -12.67
CA ARG A 387 9.03 8.60 -12.51
C ARG A 387 8.88 7.82 -13.81
N TYR A 388 8.82 6.51 -13.71
CA TYR A 388 8.51 5.65 -14.85
C TYR A 388 7.51 4.56 -14.46
N LYS A 389 6.66 4.18 -15.42
CA LYS A 389 5.73 3.07 -15.26
C LYS A 389 6.42 1.79 -15.72
N GLU A 390 6.55 0.83 -14.82
CA GLU A 390 6.96 -0.53 -15.14
C GLU A 390 5.70 -1.34 -15.42
N GLN A 391 5.66 -2.01 -16.56
CA GLN A 391 4.50 -2.79 -17.01
C GLN A 391 4.97 -4.19 -17.40
N GLY A 392 4.39 -5.21 -16.80
CA GLY A 392 4.77 -6.60 -17.04
C GLY A 392 3.57 -7.53 -17.09
N ILE A 393 3.60 -8.50 -17.99
CA ILE A 393 2.62 -9.58 -18.01
C ILE A 393 2.93 -10.53 -16.84
N ILE A 394 1.94 -10.69 -15.95
CA ILE A 394 2.00 -11.66 -14.84
C ILE A 394 1.34 -12.98 -15.21
N SER A 395 0.37 -12.97 -16.12
CA SER A 395 -0.30 -14.18 -16.57
C SER A 395 -0.77 -14.02 -18.02
N LEU A 396 -0.58 -15.07 -18.83
CA LEU A 396 -1.12 -15.17 -20.18
C LEU A 396 -1.80 -16.52 -20.33
N ALA A 397 -3.12 -16.55 -20.14
CA ALA A 397 -3.90 -17.77 -20.05
C ALA A 397 -4.92 -17.88 -21.19
N THR A 398 -5.25 -19.11 -21.59
CA THR A 398 -6.27 -19.36 -22.61
C THR A 398 -7.66 -19.26 -21.99
N ILE A 399 -8.56 -18.50 -22.60
CA ILE A 399 -9.96 -18.40 -22.20
C ILE A 399 -10.65 -19.72 -22.54
N GLN A 400 -10.97 -20.53 -21.52
CA GLN A 400 -11.60 -21.85 -21.71
C GLN A 400 -13.12 -21.79 -21.86
N ALA A 401 -13.74 -20.77 -21.25
CA ALA A 401 -15.18 -20.54 -21.27
C ALA A 401 -15.46 -19.04 -21.15
N VAL A 402 -16.72 -18.65 -21.35
CA VAL A 402 -17.16 -17.27 -21.10
C VAL A 402 -16.95 -16.98 -19.61
N LEU A 403 -16.13 -15.96 -19.33
CA LEU A 403 -15.82 -15.56 -17.96
C LEU A 403 -16.90 -14.60 -17.48
N GLY A 404 -17.53 -14.95 -16.36
CA GLY A 404 -18.49 -14.09 -15.69
C GLY A 404 -17.79 -13.04 -14.82
N ASN A 405 -18.28 -12.86 -13.59
CA ASN A 405 -17.65 -12.02 -12.59
C ASN A 405 -16.50 -12.72 -11.84
N GLN A 406 -16.34 -14.04 -11.96
CA GLN A 406 -15.32 -14.79 -11.21
C GLN A 406 -14.34 -15.49 -12.15
N PHE A 407 -13.05 -15.35 -11.85
CA PHE A 407 -11.98 -16.08 -12.53
C PHE A 407 -10.75 -16.16 -11.60
N ARG A 408 -9.72 -16.88 -12.05
CA ARG A 408 -8.46 -17.06 -11.29
C ARG A 408 -7.26 -16.63 -12.09
N ILE A 409 -6.27 -16.05 -11.43
CA ILE A 409 -4.93 -15.78 -11.97
C ILE A 409 -4.00 -16.89 -11.48
N THR A 410 -3.33 -17.55 -12.41
CA THR A 410 -2.34 -18.60 -12.15
C THR A 410 -0.98 -18.19 -12.74
N GLY A 411 0.08 -18.92 -12.36
CA GLY A 411 1.44 -18.68 -12.84
C GLY A 411 2.25 -17.70 -11.97
N LEU A 412 1.87 -17.56 -10.69
CA LEU A 412 2.59 -16.75 -9.71
C LEU A 412 3.80 -17.53 -9.18
N GLU A 413 4.89 -16.83 -8.86
CA GLU A 413 6.16 -17.43 -8.47
C GLU A 413 6.14 -17.94 -7.03
N SER A 414 5.38 -17.29 -6.15
CA SER A 414 5.35 -17.63 -4.72
C SER A 414 4.01 -17.38 -4.05
N ALA A 415 3.79 -18.03 -2.91
CA ALA A 415 2.63 -17.78 -2.04
C ALA A 415 2.61 -16.33 -1.50
N ARG A 416 3.79 -15.73 -1.29
CA ARG A 416 3.94 -14.33 -0.88
C ARG A 416 3.45 -13.38 -1.97
N GLU A 417 3.88 -13.58 -3.21
CA GLU A 417 3.43 -12.79 -4.36
C GLU A 417 1.91 -12.89 -4.53
N ALA A 418 1.34 -14.10 -4.43
CA ALA A 418 -0.11 -14.28 -4.52
C ALA A 418 -0.88 -13.55 -3.42
N SER A 419 -0.36 -13.56 -2.19
CA SER A 419 -1.00 -12.90 -1.06
C SER A 419 -0.92 -11.37 -1.18
N GLU A 420 0.21 -10.84 -1.65
CA GLU A 420 0.36 -9.42 -1.92
C GLU A 420 -0.52 -8.95 -3.07
N LEU A 421 -0.54 -9.68 -4.18
CA LEU A 421 -1.42 -9.38 -5.31
C LEU A 421 -2.90 -9.39 -4.87
N ALA A 422 -3.33 -10.39 -4.09
CA ALA A 422 -4.68 -10.45 -3.57
C ALA A 422 -5.01 -9.25 -2.66
N LEU A 423 -4.08 -8.85 -1.78
CA LEU A 423 -4.23 -7.68 -0.92
C LEU A 423 -4.37 -6.40 -1.75
N LEU A 424 -3.49 -6.16 -2.71
CA LEU A 424 -3.50 -4.98 -3.58
C LEU A 424 -4.78 -4.91 -4.41
N LEU A 425 -5.33 -6.05 -4.82
CA LEU A 425 -6.57 -6.13 -5.56
C LEU A 425 -7.82 -5.84 -4.71
N ARG A 426 -7.90 -6.37 -3.47
CA ARG A 426 -8.99 -6.02 -2.54
C ARG A 426 -8.97 -4.56 -2.14
N ALA A 427 -7.76 -4.03 -1.95
CA ALA A 427 -7.53 -2.64 -1.62
C ALA A 427 -8.06 -1.68 -2.70
N GLY A 428 -8.05 -2.11 -3.97
CA GLY A 428 -8.38 -1.30 -5.13
C GLY A 428 -7.18 -0.49 -5.66
N ALA A 429 -7.30 -0.04 -6.91
CA ALA A 429 -6.29 0.84 -7.49
C ALA A 429 -6.54 2.30 -7.10
N LEU A 430 -5.43 3.03 -6.97
CA LEU A 430 -5.47 4.47 -6.75
C LEU A 430 -5.99 5.18 -8.02
N ALA A 431 -6.82 6.20 -7.85
CA ALA A 431 -7.26 7.07 -8.94
C ALA A 431 -6.10 7.88 -9.53
N ALA A 432 -5.12 8.22 -8.70
CA ALA A 432 -3.91 8.91 -9.10
C ALA A 432 -2.73 8.47 -8.23
N PRO A 433 -1.49 8.53 -8.74
CA PRO A 433 -0.29 8.28 -7.95
C PRO A 433 -0.24 9.13 -6.68
N ILE A 434 0.38 8.59 -5.62
CA ILE A 434 0.58 9.28 -4.35
C ILE A 434 2.04 9.20 -3.92
N TYR A 435 2.50 10.23 -3.21
CA TYR A 435 3.88 10.34 -2.74
C TYR A 435 3.92 10.62 -1.26
N PHE A 436 4.87 10.03 -0.54
CA PHE A 436 5.10 10.35 0.87
C PHE A 436 5.87 11.67 0.95
N VAL A 437 5.21 12.71 1.45
CA VAL A 437 5.81 14.02 1.74
C VAL A 437 6.49 14.00 3.11
N GLU A 438 5.86 13.33 4.07
CA GLU A 438 6.35 13.25 5.43
C GLU A 438 6.12 11.86 6.01
N GLU A 439 7.09 11.39 6.79
CA GLU A 439 7.05 10.12 7.50
C GLU A 439 7.58 10.36 8.91
N ARG A 440 6.75 10.10 9.92
CA ARG A 440 7.14 10.15 11.32
C ARG A 440 6.71 8.88 12.02
N THR A 441 7.63 8.22 12.70
CA THR A 441 7.26 7.23 13.72
C THR A 441 6.89 7.99 14.98
N ILE A 442 5.65 7.83 15.42
CA ILE A 442 5.21 8.31 16.72
C ILE A 442 5.79 7.33 17.72
N GLY A 443 6.88 7.71 18.38
CA GLY A 443 7.49 6.92 19.43
C GLY A 443 6.56 6.83 20.65
N PRO A 444 6.62 5.73 21.42
CA PRO A 444 5.82 5.56 22.63
C PRO A 444 6.24 6.49 23.78
N SER A 445 7.13 7.48 23.59
CA SER A 445 7.75 8.25 24.68
C SER A 445 6.75 9.02 25.56
N LEU A 446 5.75 9.67 24.95
CA LEU A 446 4.65 10.31 25.71
C LEU A 446 3.79 9.27 26.45
N GLY A 447 3.64 8.08 25.86
CA GLY A 447 2.97 6.95 26.47
C GLY A 447 3.76 6.32 27.62
N ALA A 448 5.08 6.21 27.50
CA ALA A 448 5.98 5.64 28.49
C ALA A 448 5.93 6.44 29.80
N GLU A 449 5.91 7.77 29.69
CA GLU A 449 5.73 8.64 30.86
C GLU A 449 4.36 8.43 31.52
N ASN A 450 3.29 8.25 30.72
CA ASN A 450 1.96 7.94 31.25
C ASN A 450 1.89 6.55 31.91
N ILE A 451 2.59 5.54 31.36
CA ILE A 451 2.72 4.20 31.96
C ILE A 451 3.45 4.31 33.29
N GLU A 452 4.57 5.03 33.33
CA GLU A 452 5.36 5.21 34.55
C GLU A 452 4.53 5.92 35.64
N ARG A 453 3.85 7.03 35.29
CA ARG A 453 2.95 7.73 36.21
C ARG A 453 1.78 6.86 36.66
N GLY A 454 1.22 6.05 35.77
CA GLY A 454 0.15 5.09 36.09
C GLY A 454 0.62 4.01 37.06
N LEU A 455 1.79 3.41 36.81
CA LEU A 455 2.41 2.42 37.69
C LEU A 455 2.72 3.02 39.06
N ASN A 456 3.34 4.21 39.09
CA ASN A 456 3.61 4.95 40.32
C ASN A 456 2.31 5.25 41.08
N SER A 457 1.24 5.62 40.39
CA SER A 457 -0.07 5.87 41.02
C SER A 457 -0.65 4.60 41.64
N VAL A 458 -0.54 3.45 40.96
CA VAL A 458 -0.97 2.14 41.51
C VAL A 458 -0.14 1.74 42.72
N ILE A 459 1.19 1.89 42.66
CA ILE A 459 2.09 1.58 43.78
C ILE A 459 1.78 2.47 44.98
N ILE A 460 1.66 3.79 44.77
CA ILE A 460 1.35 4.75 45.84
C ILE A 460 -0.05 4.45 46.42
N GLY A 461 -1.05 4.21 45.56
CA GLY A 461 -2.40 3.86 45.99
C GLY A 461 -2.43 2.56 46.82
N PHE A 462 -1.69 1.54 46.38
CA PHE A 462 -1.55 0.27 47.10
C PHE A 462 -0.92 0.49 48.48
N ILE A 463 0.17 1.25 48.56
CA ILE A 463 0.83 1.61 49.84
C ILE A 463 -0.15 2.36 50.76
N LEU A 464 -0.89 3.34 50.24
CA LEU A 464 -1.87 4.09 51.02
C LEU A 464 -2.98 3.21 51.57
N VAL A 465 -3.49 2.25 50.77
CA VAL A 465 -4.48 1.26 51.23
C VAL A 465 -3.90 0.37 52.32
N MET A 466 -2.66 -0.10 52.17
CA MET A 466 -1.98 -0.90 53.20
C MET A 466 -1.84 -0.11 54.51
N VAL A 467 -1.41 1.16 54.44
CA VAL A 467 -1.30 2.04 55.61
C VAL A 467 -2.67 2.26 56.26
N PHE A 468 -3.71 2.51 55.46
CA PHE A 468 -5.08 2.65 55.95
C PHE A 468 -5.58 1.37 56.64
N MET A 469 -5.31 0.19 56.07
CA MET A 469 -5.67 -1.10 56.68
C MET A 469 -5.02 -1.28 58.05
N ILE A 470 -3.74 -0.94 58.18
CA ILE A 470 -3.02 -0.99 59.47
C ILE A 470 -3.60 0.01 60.46
N TRP A 471 -3.90 1.23 60.02
CA TRP A 471 -4.41 2.28 60.89
C TRP A 471 -5.84 1.98 61.39
N PHE A 472 -6.74 1.59 60.49
CA PHE A 472 -8.15 1.37 60.80
C PHE A 472 -8.41 0.01 61.46
N TYR A 473 -7.80 -1.07 60.94
CA TYR A 473 -8.03 -2.44 61.42
C TYR A 473 -6.94 -2.97 62.37
N ARG A 474 -5.90 -2.17 62.67
CA ARG A 474 -4.84 -2.46 63.64
C ARG A 474 -4.19 -3.83 63.37
N GLY A 475 -4.18 -4.73 64.37
CA GLY A 475 -3.55 -6.05 64.26
C GLY A 475 -4.17 -6.94 63.18
N PHE A 476 -5.47 -6.84 62.92
CA PHE A 476 -6.12 -7.57 61.82
C PHE A 476 -5.74 -7.00 60.44
N GLY A 477 -5.50 -5.70 60.36
CA GLY A 477 -5.00 -5.04 59.14
C GLY A 477 -3.59 -5.50 58.76
N VAL A 478 -2.71 -5.70 59.74
CA VAL A 478 -1.37 -6.27 59.51
C VAL A 478 -1.46 -7.68 58.94
N ILE A 479 -2.33 -8.53 59.50
CA ILE A 479 -2.55 -9.90 59.02
C ILE A 479 -3.11 -9.89 57.59
N ALA A 480 -4.06 -9.01 57.29
CA ALA A 480 -4.63 -8.85 55.96
C ALA A 480 -3.60 -8.38 54.92
N ASN A 481 -2.74 -7.42 55.29
CA ASN A 481 -1.68 -6.95 54.41
C ASN A 481 -0.61 -8.02 54.14
N ILE A 482 -0.25 -8.81 55.16
CA ILE A 482 0.66 -9.96 54.97
C ILE A 482 0.04 -10.97 54.00
N ALA A 483 -1.29 -11.19 54.07
CA ALA A 483 -1.99 -12.06 53.13
C ALA A 483 -2.19 -11.46 51.73
N LEU A 484 -2.07 -10.13 51.59
CA LEU A 484 -2.14 -9.42 50.31
C LEU A 484 -0.78 -9.34 49.61
N ALA A 485 0.30 -9.29 50.41
CA ALA A 485 1.68 -9.21 49.92
C ALA A 485 2.34 -10.58 49.69
N ALA A 486 1.83 -11.62 50.35
CA ALA A 486 2.24 -13.02 50.16
C ALA A 486 1.37 -13.72 49.11
#